data_AF-A0A8S3DVK2-F1
#
_entry.id   AF-A0A8S3DVK2-F1
#
_cell.length_a   1.000
_cell.length_b   1.000
_cell.length_c   1.000
_cell.angle_alpha   90.00
_cell.angle_beta   90.00
_cell.angle_gamma   90.00
#
_symmetry.space_group_name_H-M   'P 1'
#
loop_
_entity.id
_entity.type
_entity.pdbx_description
1 polymer ?
#
loop_
_entity_poly.entity_id
_entity_poly.type
_entity_poly.pdbx_seq_one_letter_code
_entity_poly.pdbx_strand_id
1 'polypeptide(L)' 'MSIDGMDVSSKPLYDKSGRLLSDETDRCDCNRVTCPGCFLPCTSCHSGKCGLECRNLRTYVYEYRLYGTNKEIVQQ' A
#
# COMPACT_ATOMS: atom_id res chain seq x y z
N MET A 1 24.57 23.29 8.84
CA MET A 1 23.31 23.96 9.17
C MET A 1 22.36 22.87 9.59
N SER A 2 22.18 22.70 10.89
CA SER A 2 21.30 21.68 11.46
C SER A 2 19.92 22.28 11.63
N ILE A 3 18.89 21.61 11.10
CA ILE A 3 17.50 21.82 11.49
C ILE A 3 16.87 20.46 11.76
N ASP A 4 16.50 20.30 13.03
CA ASP A 4 15.48 19.44 13.64
C ASP A 4 14.97 18.21 12.87
N GLY A 5 15.17 17.05 13.50
CA GLY A 5 14.74 15.74 13.00
C GLY A 5 13.22 15.57 12.94
N MET A 6 12.67 15.72 11.74
CA MET A 6 11.49 15.00 11.26
C MET A 6 11.79 14.50 9.85
N ASP A 7 11.63 13.18 9.68
CA ASP A 7 12.08 12.38 8.55
C ASP A 7 11.69 12.96 7.18
N VAL A 8 12.67 12.91 6.27
CA VAL A 8 12.57 13.15 4.84
C VAL A 8 11.20 12.79 4.33
N SER A 9 10.50 13.71 3.65
CA SER A 9 9.29 13.42 2.86
C SER A 9 9.45 12.04 2.20
N SER A 10 8.81 11.03 2.81
CA SER A 10 9.08 9.65 2.47
C SER A 10 8.70 9.50 1.00
N LYS A 11 9.67 9.12 0.17
CA LYS A 11 9.42 9.02 -1.26
C LYS A 11 8.24 8.07 -1.46
N PRO A 12 7.29 8.37 -2.38
CA PRO A 12 6.24 7.44 -2.72
C PRO A 12 6.83 6.07 -3.00
N LEU A 13 6.19 5.01 -2.51
CA LEU A 13 6.47 3.63 -2.88
C LEU A 13 5.67 3.22 -4.11
N TYR A 14 4.57 3.92 -4.39
CA TYR A 14 3.67 3.65 -5.50
C TYR A 14 3.66 4.80 -6.51
N ASP A 15 3.44 4.48 -7.78
CA ASP A 15 3.18 5.46 -8.83
C ASP A 15 1.72 5.99 -8.75
N LYS A 16 1.39 6.92 -9.65
CA LYS A 16 0.04 7.51 -9.76
C LYS A 16 -1.06 6.53 -10.18
N SER A 17 -0.68 5.33 -10.62
CA SER A 17 -1.57 4.25 -11.02
C SER A 17 -1.66 3.15 -9.94
N GLY A 18 -0.97 3.32 -8.80
CA GLY A 18 -0.99 2.38 -7.69
C GLY A 18 -0.09 1.15 -7.88
N ARG A 19 0.93 1.24 -8.76
CA ARG A 19 1.97 0.21 -8.94
C ARG A 19 3.20 0.52 -8.11
N LEU A 20 3.84 -0.51 -7.57
CA LEU A 20 5.09 -0.35 -6.81
C LEU A 20 6.21 0.18 -7.70
N LEU A 21 6.95 1.18 -7.23
CA LEU A 21 8.06 1.78 -7.97
C LEU A 21 9.32 0.90 -7.99
N SER A 22 9.43 -0.06 -7.07
CA SER A 22 10.59 -0.97 -6.98
C SER A 22 10.65 -1.97 -8.13
N ASP A 23 9.49 -2.41 -8.64
CA ASP A 23 9.38 -3.50 -9.62
C ASP A 23 8.23 -3.31 -10.62
N GLU A 24 7.57 -2.15 -10.61
CA GLU A 24 6.45 -1.79 -11.47
C GLU A 24 5.21 -2.70 -11.34
N THR A 25 5.12 -3.49 -10.27
CA THR A 25 4.02 -4.45 -10.09
C THR A 25 2.74 -3.81 -9.53
N ASP A 26 1.59 -4.18 -10.09
CA ASP A 26 0.27 -3.82 -9.55
C ASP A 26 -0.20 -4.83 -8.48
N ARG A 27 0.52 -4.85 -7.35
CA ARG A 27 0.28 -5.77 -6.24
C ARG A 27 -0.80 -5.26 -5.30
N CYS A 28 -1.91 -6.01 -5.17
CA CYS A 28 -2.99 -5.71 -4.23
C CYS A 28 -2.48 -5.56 -2.79
N ASP A 29 -3.14 -4.76 -1.97
CA ASP A 29 -2.78 -4.55 -0.55
C ASP A 29 -2.89 -5.82 0.31
N CYS A 30 -3.48 -6.90 -0.21
CA CYS A 30 -3.36 -8.24 0.38
C CYS A 30 -2.03 -8.95 0.05
N ASN A 31 -1.09 -8.23 -0.56
CA ASN A 31 0.24 -8.66 -1.01
C ASN A 31 0.25 -9.79 -2.06
N ARG A 32 -0.82 -9.92 -2.85
CA ARG A 32 -0.91 -10.88 -3.97
C ARG A 32 -0.93 -10.14 -5.31
N VAL A 33 0.03 -10.45 -6.17
CA VAL A 33 0.15 -9.84 -7.53
C VAL A 33 -0.99 -10.28 -8.44
N THR A 34 -1.42 -11.54 -8.34
CA THR A 34 -2.51 -12.12 -9.14
C THR A 34 -3.90 -11.85 -8.59
N CYS A 35 -4.02 -11.12 -7.48
CA CYS A 35 -5.33 -10.79 -6.91
C CYS A 35 -6.04 -9.78 -7.82
N PRO A 36 -7.28 -10.05 -8.29
CA PRO A 36 -8.03 -9.08 -9.08
C PRO A 36 -8.46 -7.84 -8.27
N GLY A 37 -8.38 -7.94 -6.94
CA GLY A 37 -8.91 -6.99 -5.97
C GLY A 37 -9.76 -7.75 -4.95
N CYS A 38 -9.47 -7.60 -3.67
CA CYS A 38 -10.18 -8.29 -2.58
C CYS A 38 -10.80 -7.33 -1.57
N PHE A 39 -10.67 -6.02 -1.80
CA PHE A 39 -11.25 -4.98 -0.97
C PHE A 39 -12.43 -4.34 -1.69
N LEU A 40 -13.19 -3.53 -0.95
CA LEU A 40 -14.21 -2.67 -1.54
C LEU A 40 -13.56 -1.72 -2.55
N PRO A 41 -14.26 -1.35 -3.64
CA PRO A 41 -13.74 -0.41 -4.62
C PRO A 41 -13.30 0.90 -3.95
N CYS A 42 -12.06 1.28 -4.18
CA CYS A 42 -11.49 2.52 -3.66
C CYS A 42 -12.31 3.73 -4.16
N THR A 43 -12.69 4.63 -3.27
CA THR A 43 -13.45 5.84 -3.63
C THR A 43 -12.64 6.84 -4.48
N SER A 44 -11.30 6.78 -4.41
CA SER A 44 -10.42 7.69 -5.15
C SER A 44 -10.04 7.20 -6.54
N CYS A 45 -9.81 5.88 -6.71
CA CYS A 45 -9.31 5.31 -7.97
C CYS A 45 -10.16 4.16 -8.52
N HIS A 46 -11.24 3.79 -7.83
CA HIS A 46 -12.18 2.70 -8.16
C HIS A 46 -11.58 1.29 -8.22
N SER A 47 -10.29 1.12 -7.94
CA SER A 47 -9.65 -0.19 -7.83
C SER A 47 -10.07 -0.93 -6.56
N GLY A 48 -10.39 -2.22 -6.68
CA GLY A 48 -10.59 -3.13 -5.54
C GLY A 48 -9.29 -3.65 -4.92
N LYS A 49 -8.13 -3.13 -5.33
CA LYS A 49 -6.79 -3.55 -4.87
C LYS A 49 -6.22 -2.67 -3.76
N CYS A 50 -6.83 -1.54 -3.47
CA CYS A 50 -6.45 -0.68 -2.35
C CYS A 50 -7.07 -1.23 -1.07
N GLY A 51 -6.36 -1.12 0.05
CA GLY A 51 -6.89 -1.36 1.38
C GLY A 51 -7.80 -0.22 1.81
N LEU A 52 -7.65 0.24 3.06
CA LEU A 52 -8.44 1.37 3.56
C LEU A 52 -8.06 2.69 2.88
N GLU A 53 -6.78 2.83 2.52
CA GLU A 53 -6.24 4.02 1.84
C GLU A 53 -5.80 3.70 0.41
N CYS A 54 -6.01 4.66 -0.50
CA CYS A 54 -5.62 4.53 -1.90
C CYS A 54 -4.11 4.31 -2.03
N ARG A 55 -3.70 3.37 -2.90
CA ARG A 55 -2.29 3.09 -3.16
C ARG A 55 -1.60 4.18 -3.98
N ASN A 56 -2.34 5.01 -4.72
CA ASN A 56 -1.75 6.01 -5.61
C ASN A 56 -0.85 6.98 -4.84
N LEU A 57 0.44 7.04 -5.21
CA LEU A 57 1.46 7.88 -4.57
C LEU A 57 1.68 7.62 -3.06
N ARG A 58 1.20 6.49 -2.54
CA ARG A 58 1.35 6.13 -1.12
C ARG A 58 2.80 5.78 -0.80
N THR A 59 3.21 5.99 0.45
CA THR A 59 4.61 5.83 0.92
C THR A 59 4.84 4.57 1.76
N TYR A 60 3.82 3.72 1.93
CA TYR A 60 3.90 2.51 2.75
C TYR A 60 3.14 1.32 2.12
N VAL A 61 3.52 0.10 2.50
CA VAL A 61 2.84 -1.15 2.13
C VAL A 61 2.13 -1.70 3.37
N TYR A 62 0.94 -2.26 3.20
CA TYR A 62 0.29 -2.98 4.29
C TYR A 62 1.05 -4.27 4.60
N GLU A 63 1.35 -4.49 5.89
CA GLU A 63 1.90 -5.74 6.37
C GLU A 63 0.77 -6.62 6.93
N TYR A 64 0.82 -7.92 6.63
CA TYR A 64 -0.03 -8.88 7.33
C TYR A 64 0.79 -9.52 8.44
N ARG A 65 0.24 -9.59 9.65
CA ARG A 65 0.78 -10.41 10.73
C ARG A 65 -0.09 -11.65 10.86
N LEU A 66 0.54 -12.82 10.91
CA LEU A 66 -0.16 -14.08 11.14
C LEU A 66 -0.24 -14.30 12.66
N TYR A 67 -1.45 -14.28 13.22
CA TYR A 67 -1.70 -14.66 14.61
C TYR A 67 -2.67 -15.85 14.60
N GLY A 68 -2.14 -17.06 14.72
CA GLY A 68 -2.96 -18.27 14.54
C GLY A 68 -3.57 -18.35 13.13
N THR A 69 -4.60 -19.17 12.93
CA THR A 69 -5.21 -19.44 11.61
C THR A 69 -5.84 -18.23 10.90
N ASN A 70 -5.76 -17.03 11.47
CA ASN A 70 -6.37 -15.81 10.95
C ASN A 70 -5.30 -14.82 10.44
N LYS A 71 -5.58 -14.18 9.30
CA LYS A 71 -4.74 -13.12 8.71
C LYS A 71 -5.36 -11.77 9.03
N GLU A 72 -4.66 -10.95 9.82
CA GLU A 72 -5.04 -9.57 10.08
C GLU A 72 -4.08 -8.63 9.35
N ILE A 73 -4.64 -7.56 8.76
CA ILE A 73 -3.87 -6.49 8.12
C ILE A 73 -3.54 -5.47 9.21
N VAL A 74 -2.26 -5.16 9.39
CA VAL A 74 -1.78 -4.18 10.37
C VAL A 74 -1.32 -2.92 9.62
N GLN A 75 -1.87 -1.76 9.97
CA GLN A 75 -1.31 -0.46 9.58
C GLN A 75 -0.20 -0.09 10.58
N GLN A 76 0.98 0.31 10.07
CA GLN A 76 1.98 1.03 10.85
C GLN A 76 1.78 2.53 10.67
#